data_AF-A0A935ZNK1-F1
#
_entry.id   AF-A0A935ZNK1-F1
#
_cell.length_a   1.000
_cell.length_b   1.000
_cell.length_c   1.000
_cell.angle_alpha   90.00
_cell.angle_beta   90.00
_cell.angle_gamma   90.00
#
_symmetry.space_group_name_H-M   'P 1'
#
loop_
_entity.id
_entity.type
_entity.pdbx_description
1 polymer ?
#
loop_
_entity_poly.entity_id
_entity_poly.type
_entity_poly.pdbx_seq_one_letter_code
_entity_poly.pdbx_strand_id
1 'polypeptide(L)'
;MSILFLTLALGSAAPEPREITWPDPTARGGGSTAPETLSERCDGTRSRPLAEATCTRWKIEWSKDGKVWGVTTADSREALVTKRERLLGHARQYARLFELAFDDRWSDPTVPICDTCEQSAPTAVAGTPPPDAVTAALIETRARLVAFEQEVLDLHAPRLREIARLAHDPATARLGKAYAKALELAIVDVVHLALELDNAVVFRAKADVERARKAIEARRTALDRAAAALVAVVAKAAAKAHAGTYDDDAVSGPGAARLMIDISPTKVIATFAQGEASAVWFEGTVQLDGTLAGRTLVAPEGGTLTCSNYSLDCGYVWAPAQLRFEDRTDARGKRHTVELWFEQSKWLHARPFSR
;
A
#
# COMPACT_ATOMS: atom_id res chain seq x y z
N MET A 1 -17.77 21.29 43.04
CA MET A 1 -17.60 21.03 41.59
C MET A 1 -16.41 20.10 41.44
N SER A 2 -16.69 18.81 41.23
CA SER A 2 -15.67 17.76 41.14
C SER A 2 -15.25 17.58 39.68
N ILE A 3 -13.96 17.77 39.39
CA ILE A 3 -13.36 17.42 38.09
C ILE A 3 -12.48 16.20 38.35
N LEU A 4 -12.95 15.03 37.91
CA LEU A 4 -12.16 13.80 37.85
C LEU A 4 -11.05 13.99 36.81
N PHE A 5 -9.80 13.93 37.26
CA PHE A 5 -8.64 13.73 36.39
C PHE A 5 -8.51 12.23 36.08
N LEU A 6 -8.74 11.86 34.83
CA LEU A 6 -8.42 10.53 34.32
C LEU A 6 -6.89 10.44 34.12
N THR A 7 -6.21 9.75 35.02
CA THR A 7 -4.81 9.34 34.88
C THR A 7 -4.72 8.25 33.80
N LEU A 8 -4.14 8.57 32.64
CA LEU A 8 -3.66 7.60 31.67
C LEU A 8 -2.31 7.05 32.16
N ALA A 9 -2.34 5.85 32.75
CA ALA A 9 -1.16 5.05 33.00
C ALA A 9 -0.67 4.46 31.68
N LEU A 10 0.39 5.04 31.10
CA LEU A 10 1.17 4.44 30.02
C LEU A 10 2.29 3.61 30.64
N GLY A 11 1.96 2.36 30.95
CA GLY A 11 2.93 1.34 31.33
C GLY A 11 2.65 0.07 30.53
N SER A 12 3.38 -0.14 29.44
CA SER A 12 3.75 -1.47 28.97
C SER A 12 4.78 -1.34 27.86
N ALA A 13 5.89 -2.07 28.02
CA ALA A 13 6.97 -2.24 27.05
C ALA A 13 6.43 -2.45 25.62
N ALA A 14 7.15 -1.89 24.64
CA ALA A 14 6.93 -2.16 23.23
C ALA A 14 6.91 -3.69 23.02
N PRO A 15 5.86 -4.26 22.42
CA PRO A 15 5.91 -5.66 22.03
C PRO A 15 6.98 -5.77 20.94
N GLU A 16 7.97 -6.65 21.15
CA GLU A 16 8.89 -7.05 20.09
C GLU A 16 8.09 -7.48 18.85
N PRO A 17 8.60 -7.21 17.64
CA PRO A 17 7.93 -7.60 16.40
C PRO A 17 7.78 -9.12 16.39
N ARG A 18 6.57 -9.60 16.68
CA ARG A 18 6.23 -11.00 16.45
C ARG A 18 6.19 -11.20 14.94
N GLU A 19 7.19 -11.89 14.41
CA GLU A 19 7.09 -12.50 13.09
C GLU A 19 5.80 -13.31 13.03
N ILE A 20 4.90 -12.90 12.15
CA ILE A 20 3.77 -13.72 11.75
C ILE A 20 4.37 -14.76 10.81
N THR A 21 4.78 -15.90 11.36
CA THR A 21 5.03 -17.11 10.57
C THR A 21 3.69 -17.57 10.01
N TRP A 22 3.51 -17.39 8.71
CA TRP A 22 2.43 -18.02 7.97
C TRP A 22 2.58 -19.55 8.06
N PRO A 23 1.49 -20.32 8.19
CA PRO A 23 1.57 -21.76 8.10
C PRO A 23 2.27 -22.13 6.80
N ASP A 24 3.35 -22.89 6.91
CA ASP A 24 4.00 -23.49 5.75
C ASP A 24 2.94 -24.30 4.99
N PRO A 25 2.62 -23.97 3.72
CA PRO A 25 1.61 -24.69 2.95
C PRO A 25 1.98 -26.16 2.70
N THR A 26 3.22 -26.56 3.04
CA THR A 26 3.66 -27.96 2.95
C THR A 26 3.42 -28.78 4.22
N ALA A 27 3.01 -28.15 5.33
CA ALA A 27 2.83 -28.83 6.62
C ALA A 27 1.39 -29.35 6.85
N ARG A 28 0.90 -30.24 5.97
CA ARG A 28 -0.06 -31.29 6.34
C ARG A 28 0.24 -32.56 5.56
N GLY A 29 0.65 -33.60 6.30
CA GLY A 29 0.92 -34.91 5.74
C GLY A 29 -0.33 -35.65 5.27
N GLY A 30 -0.12 -36.50 4.26
CA GLY A 30 -0.92 -37.70 4.01
C GLY A 30 -2.07 -37.58 3.02
N GLY A 31 -1.74 -37.54 1.72
CA GLY A 31 -2.69 -37.74 0.63
C GLY A 31 -2.33 -36.92 -0.61
N SER A 32 -1.65 -37.54 -1.57
CA SER A 32 -1.45 -36.94 -2.89
C SER A 32 -2.81 -36.73 -3.57
N THR A 33 -3.24 -35.47 -3.67
CA THR A 33 -4.07 -35.00 -4.77
C THR A 33 -3.49 -33.64 -5.16
N ALA A 34 -2.64 -33.61 -6.19
CA ALA A 34 -2.36 -32.36 -6.86
C ALA A 34 -3.72 -31.67 -7.12
N PRO A 35 -3.89 -30.37 -6.82
CA PRO A 35 -5.18 -29.72 -7.08
C PRO A 35 -5.48 -29.91 -8.56
N GLU A 36 -6.61 -30.58 -8.85
CA GLU A 36 -7.01 -30.91 -10.22
C GLU A 36 -7.08 -29.61 -11.02
N THR A 37 -6.25 -29.46 -12.03
CA THR A 37 -6.28 -28.30 -12.94
C THR A 37 -7.15 -28.63 -14.15
N LEU A 38 -7.72 -27.62 -14.77
CA LEU A 38 -8.49 -27.77 -16.01
C LEU A 38 -7.75 -27.11 -17.16
N SER A 39 -7.97 -27.58 -18.38
CA SER A 39 -7.64 -26.83 -19.60
C SER A 39 -8.92 -26.34 -20.25
N GLU A 40 -8.95 -25.07 -20.68
CA GLU A 40 -10.06 -24.50 -21.41
C GLU A 40 -9.63 -24.04 -22.80
N ARG A 41 -10.41 -24.40 -23.81
CA ARG A 41 -10.21 -24.01 -25.21
C ARG A 41 -11.06 -22.78 -25.57
N CYS A 42 -10.80 -22.18 -26.74
CA CYS A 42 -11.53 -20.98 -27.20
C CYS A 42 -13.05 -21.16 -27.37
N ASP A 43 -13.53 -22.40 -27.52
CA ASP A 43 -14.96 -22.71 -27.58
C ASP A 43 -15.60 -22.85 -26.19
N GLY A 44 -14.83 -22.59 -25.12
CA GLY A 44 -15.24 -22.75 -23.72
C GLY A 44 -15.27 -24.21 -23.25
N THR A 45 -14.85 -25.16 -24.08
CA THR A 45 -14.81 -26.57 -23.68
C THR A 45 -13.69 -26.80 -22.66
N ARG A 46 -14.06 -27.47 -21.57
CA ARG A 46 -13.14 -27.82 -20.47
C ARG A 46 -12.74 -29.28 -20.58
N SER A 47 -11.45 -29.54 -20.44
CA SER A 47 -10.90 -30.89 -20.49
C SER A 47 -9.85 -31.12 -19.40
N ARG A 48 -9.36 -32.35 -19.31
CA ARG A 48 -8.29 -32.73 -18.37
C ARG A 48 -7.06 -31.83 -18.57
N PRO A 49 -6.22 -31.68 -17.53
CA PRO A 49 -5.07 -30.77 -17.59
C PRO A 49 -4.15 -31.08 -18.78
N LEU A 50 -3.69 -30.02 -19.43
CA LEU A 50 -2.51 -30.08 -20.29
C LEU A 50 -1.24 -30.09 -19.41
N ALA A 51 -0.10 -30.45 -19.98
CA ALA A 51 1.17 -30.32 -19.29
C ALA A 51 1.36 -28.85 -18.86
N GLU A 52 1.64 -28.59 -17.57
CA GLU A 52 1.67 -27.22 -17.03
C GLU A 52 2.64 -26.29 -17.77
N ALA A 53 3.72 -26.86 -18.32
CA ALA A 53 4.76 -26.13 -19.05
C ALA A 53 4.28 -25.44 -20.34
N THR A 54 3.09 -25.79 -20.87
CA THR A 54 2.56 -25.17 -22.10
C THR A 54 1.60 -24.02 -21.84
N CYS A 55 1.31 -23.71 -20.57
CA CYS A 55 0.29 -22.74 -20.22
C CYS A 55 0.87 -21.35 -19.96
N THR A 56 0.53 -20.39 -20.81
CA THR A 56 0.97 -18.99 -20.71
C THR A 56 -0.02 -18.10 -19.97
N ARG A 57 -1.25 -18.59 -19.73
CA ARG A 57 -2.30 -17.86 -19.04
C ARG A 57 -3.10 -18.79 -18.14
N TRP A 58 -3.07 -18.51 -16.85
CA TRP A 58 -3.84 -19.20 -15.84
C TRP A 58 -4.98 -18.32 -15.35
N LYS A 59 -6.15 -18.90 -15.10
CA LYS A 59 -7.29 -18.21 -14.50
C LYS A 59 -7.99 -19.02 -13.42
N ILE A 60 -8.64 -18.33 -12.49
CA ILE A 60 -9.74 -18.87 -11.68
C ILE A 60 -10.98 -18.01 -11.93
N GLU A 61 -12.14 -18.64 -11.86
CA GLU A 61 -13.43 -17.99 -11.94
C GLU A 61 -14.06 -17.98 -10.55
N TRP A 62 -14.57 -16.82 -10.15
CA TRP A 62 -15.31 -16.66 -8.91
C TRP A 62 -16.79 -16.79 -9.20
N SER A 63 -17.46 -17.72 -8.52
CA SER A 63 -18.88 -17.98 -8.73
C SER A 63 -19.69 -17.64 -7.49
N LYS A 64 -20.93 -17.21 -7.72
CA LYS A 64 -21.95 -17.05 -6.69
C LYS A 64 -23.29 -17.48 -7.28
N ASP A 65 -24.02 -18.31 -6.55
CA ASP A 65 -25.34 -18.82 -6.97
C ASP A 65 -25.31 -19.44 -8.39
N GLY A 66 -24.23 -20.16 -8.70
CA GLY A 66 -24.01 -20.80 -10.01
C GLY A 66 -23.66 -19.85 -11.16
N LYS A 67 -23.37 -18.57 -10.88
CA LYS A 67 -22.98 -17.57 -11.88
C LYS A 67 -21.59 -17.04 -11.62
N VAL A 68 -20.75 -17.03 -12.67
CA VAL A 68 -19.43 -16.40 -12.63
C VAL A 68 -19.60 -14.88 -12.54
N TRP A 69 -19.00 -14.26 -11.52
CA TRP A 69 -19.09 -12.81 -11.29
C TRP A 69 -17.73 -12.10 -11.44
N GLY A 70 -16.62 -12.84 -11.37
CA GLY A 70 -15.28 -12.30 -11.51
C GLY A 70 -14.27 -13.35 -11.96
N VAL A 71 -13.11 -12.88 -12.44
CA VAL A 71 -11.99 -13.70 -12.88
C VAL A 71 -10.70 -13.17 -12.27
N THR A 72 -9.79 -14.07 -11.92
CA THR A 72 -8.43 -13.72 -11.53
C THR A 72 -7.48 -14.43 -12.48
N THR A 73 -6.55 -13.69 -13.07
CA THR A 73 -5.57 -14.23 -14.02
C THR A 73 -4.14 -14.02 -13.56
N ALA A 74 -3.24 -14.88 -14.01
CA ALA A 74 -1.79 -14.71 -13.90
C ALA A 74 -1.05 -15.53 -14.99
N ASP A 75 0.22 -15.24 -15.19
CA ASP A 75 1.05 -15.89 -16.22
C ASP A 75 1.62 -17.24 -15.77
N SER A 76 1.49 -17.57 -14.48
CA SER A 76 1.86 -18.86 -13.91
C SER A 76 0.83 -19.34 -12.88
N ARG A 77 0.75 -20.66 -12.69
CA ARG A 77 -0.12 -21.28 -11.68
C ARG A 77 0.22 -20.78 -10.27
N GLU A 78 1.50 -20.65 -9.95
CA GLU A 78 1.98 -20.18 -8.65
C GLU A 78 1.57 -18.72 -8.37
N ALA A 79 1.75 -17.85 -9.37
CA ALA A 79 1.32 -16.46 -9.27
C ALA A 79 -0.21 -16.36 -9.11
N LEU A 80 -0.98 -17.20 -9.82
CA LEU A 80 -2.44 -17.27 -9.71
C LEU A 80 -2.88 -17.69 -8.30
N VAL A 81 -2.28 -18.74 -7.74
CA VAL A 81 -2.59 -19.22 -6.38
C VAL A 81 -2.22 -18.15 -5.36
N THR A 82 -1.04 -17.53 -5.49
CA THR A 82 -0.60 -16.44 -4.61
C THR A 82 -1.60 -15.29 -4.64
N LYS A 83 -2.00 -14.85 -5.84
CA LYS A 83 -2.99 -13.78 -6.02
C LYS A 83 -4.36 -14.15 -5.43
N ARG A 84 -4.84 -15.38 -5.64
CA ARG A 84 -6.06 -15.90 -5.00
C ARG A 84 -5.98 -15.80 -3.48
N GLU A 85 -4.90 -16.29 -2.88
CA GLU A 85 -4.74 -16.26 -1.42
C GLU A 85 -4.62 -14.82 -0.88
N ARG A 86 -4.03 -13.90 -1.63
CA ARG A 86 -4.02 -12.47 -1.27
C ARG A 86 -5.44 -11.89 -1.23
N LEU A 87 -6.27 -12.17 -2.24
CA LEU A 87 -7.67 -11.73 -2.30
C LEU A 87 -8.50 -12.33 -1.16
N LEU A 88 -8.39 -13.65 -0.95
CA LEU A 88 -9.06 -14.35 0.16
C LEU A 88 -8.60 -13.85 1.52
N GLY A 89 -7.29 -13.64 1.68
CA GLY A 89 -6.68 -13.11 2.88
C GLY A 89 -7.24 -11.72 3.22
N HIS A 90 -7.33 -10.84 2.22
CA HIS A 90 -7.97 -9.54 2.38
C HIS A 90 -9.44 -9.66 2.80
N ALA A 91 -10.26 -10.40 2.06
CA ALA A 91 -11.69 -10.53 2.33
C ALA A 91 -11.97 -11.10 3.75
N ARG A 92 -11.20 -12.13 4.17
CA ARG A 92 -11.27 -12.69 5.53
C ARG A 92 -10.88 -11.66 6.58
N GLN A 93 -9.81 -10.91 6.33
CA GLN A 93 -9.32 -9.91 7.26
C GLN A 93 -10.29 -8.72 7.38
N TYR A 94 -10.88 -8.27 6.27
CA TYR A 94 -11.91 -7.24 6.23
C TYR A 94 -13.13 -7.66 7.05
N ALA A 95 -13.68 -8.84 6.78
CA ALA A 95 -14.81 -9.38 7.53
C ALA A 95 -14.52 -9.44 9.04
N ARG A 96 -13.34 -9.92 9.42
CA ARG A 96 -12.92 -9.99 10.83
C ARG A 96 -12.79 -8.60 11.47
N LEU A 97 -12.12 -7.66 10.84
CA LEU A 97 -11.82 -6.34 11.41
C LEU A 97 -13.06 -5.44 11.56
N PHE A 98 -14.09 -5.69 10.75
CA PHE A 98 -15.34 -4.94 10.75
C PHE A 98 -16.53 -5.72 11.32
N GLU A 99 -16.27 -6.91 11.89
CA GLU A 99 -17.30 -7.79 12.48
C GLU A 99 -18.46 -8.11 11.51
N LEU A 100 -18.11 -8.38 10.25
CA LEU A 100 -19.05 -8.72 9.19
C LEU A 100 -19.01 -10.22 8.90
N ALA A 101 -20.08 -10.74 8.30
CA ALA A 101 -20.04 -12.04 7.67
C ALA A 101 -19.00 -12.05 6.54
N PHE A 102 -18.34 -13.19 6.34
CA PHE A 102 -17.47 -13.38 5.17
C PHE A 102 -18.31 -13.24 3.90
N ASP A 103 -17.81 -12.47 2.94
CA ASP A 103 -18.48 -12.26 1.67
C ASP A 103 -18.44 -13.56 0.85
N ASP A 104 -19.62 -14.14 0.68
CA ASP A 104 -19.84 -15.43 0.03
C ASP A 104 -19.42 -15.46 -1.45
N ARG A 105 -19.26 -14.30 -2.09
CA ARG A 105 -18.69 -14.19 -3.44
C ARG A 105 -17.30 -14.82 -3.55
N TRP A 106 -16.56 -14.87 -2.46
CA TRP A 106 -15.21 -15.43 -2.39
C TRP A 106 -15.17 -16.92 -1.99
N SER A 107 -16.32 -17.56 -1.77
CA SER A 107 -16.38 -18.91 -1.17
C SER A 107 -16.13 -20.06 -2.14
N ASP A 108 -16.43 -19.87 -3.43
CA ASP A 108 -16.42 -20.94 -4.44
C ASP A 108 -15.62 -20.55 -5.70
N PRO A 109 -14.28 -20.35 -5.60
CA PRO A 109 -13.45 -20.22 -6.78
C PRO A 109 -13.33 -21.57 -7.48
N THR A 110 -13.33 -21.56 -8.81
CA THR A 110 -12.95 -22.75 -9.58
C THR A 110 -11.52 -23.18 -9.27
N VAL A 111 -11.22 -24.44 -9.55
CA VAL A 111 -9.83 -24.90 -9.64
C VAL A 111 -9.08 -24.12 -10.73
N PRO A 112 -7.74 -23.98 -10.65
CA PRO A 112 -6.97 -23.27 -11.67
C PRO A 112 -7.21 -23.85 -13.07
N ILE A 113 -7.56 -22.96 -13.99
CA ILE A 113 -7.83 -23.24 -15.40
C ILE A 113 -6.65 -22.71 -16.21
N CYS A 114 -6.01 -23.59 -16.97
CA CYS A 114 -5.13 -23.19 -18.03
C CYS A 114 -5.97 -22.70 -19.22
N ASP A 115 -5.96 -21.38 -19.46
CA ASP A 115 -6.64 -20.77 -20.60
C ASP A 115 -5.74 -20.91 -21.82
N THR A 116 -6.05 -21.92 -22.64
CA THR A 116 -5.34 -22.19 -23.89
C THR A 116 -5.94 -21.50 -25.08
N CYS A 117 -6.93 -20.62 -24.86
CA CYS A 117 -7.32 -19.73 -25.93
C CYS A 117 -6.17 -18.74 -26.17
N GLU A 118 -5.28 -19.09 -27.10
CA GLU A 118 -4.23 -18.21 -27.59
C GLU A 118 -4.87 -16.94 -28.15
N GLN A 119 -4.95 -15.91 -27.32
CA GLN A 119 -4.60 -14.60 -27.80
C GLN A 119 -3.08 -14.61 -27.92
N SER A 120 -2.56 -15.16 -29.02
CA SER A 120 -1.24 -14.77 -29.44
C SER A 120 -1.29 -13.24 -29.48
N ALA A 121 -0.67 -12.59 -28.49
CA ALA A 121 -0.12 -11.27 -28.74
C ALA A 121 0.62 -11.46 -30.06
N PRO A 122 0.32 -10.70 -31.12
CA PRO A 122 1.06 -10.85 -32.35
C PRO A 122 2.52 -10.57 -31.95
N THR A 123 3.32 -11.63 -31.81
CA THR A 123 4.76 -11.51 -31.78
C THR A 123 5.03 -10.72 -33.03
N ALA A 124 5.56 -9.51 -32.89
CA ALA A 124 5.72 -8.59 -34.01
C ALA A 124 6.73 -9.21 -34.99
N VAL A 125 6.25 -10.08 -35.86
CA VAL A 125 6.96 -10.51 -37.05
C VAL A 125 6.96 -9.30 -37.96
N ALA A 126 8.13 -8.92 -38.47
CA ALA A 126 8.24 -7.85 -39.44
C ALA A 126 7.22 -8.08 -40.58
N GLY A 127 6.29 -7.14 -40.76
CA GLY A 127 5.19 -7.27 -41.73
C GLY A 127 3.80 -7.59 -41.14
N THR A 128 3.67 -7.76 -39.82
CA THR A 128 2.34 -7.90 -39.19
C THR A 128 1.61 -6.54 -39.20
N PRO A 129 0.37 -6.44 -39.72
CA PRO A 129 -0.39 -5.20 -39.66
C PRO A 129 -0.64 -4.78 -38.19
N PRO A 130 -0.70 -3.47 -37.91
CA PRO A 130 -1.00 -3.00 -36.56
C PRO A 130 -2.35 -3.57 -36.07
N PRO A 131 -2.49 -3.84 -34.77
CA PRO A 131 -3.74 -4.35 -34.21
C PRO A 131 -4.90 -3.41 -34.54
N ASP A 132 -6.09 -3.98 -34.75
CA ASP A 132 -7.30 -3.17 -34.92
C ASP A 132 -7.56 -2.30 -33.67
N ALA A 133 -8.35 -1.25 -33.83
CA ALA A 133 -8.58 -0.28 -32.76
C ALA A 133 -9.19 -0.89 -31.49
N VAL A 134 -9.91 -2.03 -31.60
CA VAL A 134 -10.51 -2.72 -30.45
C VAL A 134 -9.45 -3.51 -29.69
N THR A 135 -8.58 -4.20 -30.42
CA THR A 135 -7.46 -4.98 -29.90
C THR A 135 -6.46 -4.07 -29.20
N ALA A 136 -6.13 -2.92 -29.81
CA ALA A 136 -5.26 -1.92 -29.18
C ALA A 136 -5.86 -1.38 -27.86
N ALA A 137 -7.15 -1.01 -27.87
CA ALA A 137 -7.84 -0.52 -26.68
C ALA A 137 -7.91 -1.58 -25.56
N LEU A 138 -8.10 -2.85 -25.93
CA LEU A 138 -8.12 -3.97 -25.00
C LEU A 138 -6.76 -4.17 -24.31
N ILE A 139 -5.67 -4.16 -25.08
CA ILE A 139 -4.29 -4.29 -24.55
C ILE A 139 -4.02 -3.16 -23.56
N GLU A 140 -4.32 -1.92 -23.94
CA GLU A 140 -4.13 -0.76 -23.07
C GLU A 140 -4.96 -0.86 -21.79
N THR A 141 -6.23 -1.26 -21.90
CA THR A 141 -7.14 -1.33 -20.75
C THR A 141 -6.75 -2.47 -19.79
N ARG A 142 -6.24 -3.60 -20.30
CA ARG A 142 -5.67 -4.66 -19.47
C ARG A 142 -4.42 -4.22 -18.72
N ALA A 143 -3.51 -3.51 -19.38
CA ALA A 143 -2.34 -2.95 -18.71
C ALA A 143 -2.74 -1.97 -17.59
N ARG A 144 -3.78 -1.15 -17.81
CA ARG A 144 -4.36 -0.28 -16.78
C ARG A 144 -4.95 -1.08 -15.61
N LEU A 145 -5.66 -2.17 -15.88
CA LEU A 145 -6.22 -3.03 -14.85
C LEU A 145 -5.13 -3.69 -14.00
N VAL A 146 -4.04 -4.17 -14.62
CA VAL A 146 -2.88 -4.73 -13.90
C VAL A 146 -2.21 -3.68 -13.02
N ALA A 147 -2.00 -2.47 -13.53
CA ALA A 147 -1.44 -1.38 -12.73
C ALA A 147 -2.37 -0.99 -11.56
N PHE A 148 -3.68 -0.97 -11.79
CA PHE A 148 -4.67 -0.70 -10.75
C PHE A 148 -4.72 -1.81 -9.70
N GLU A 149 -4.62 -3.06 -10.12
CA GLU A 149 -4.53 -4.20 -9.20
C GLU A 149 -3.29 -4.12 -8.31
N GLN A 150 -2.11 -3.85 -8.88
CA GLN A 150 -0.87 -3.69 -8.11
C GLN A 150 -1.01 -2.59 -7.07
N GLU A 151 -1.56 -1.43 -7.45
CA GLU A 151 -1.85 -0.34 -6.52
C GLU A 151 -2.82 -0.77 -5.40
N VAL A 152 -3.91 -1.44 -5.74
CA VAL A 152 -4.88 -1.93 -4.75
C VAL A 152 -4.25 -2.95 -3.80
N LEU A 153 -3.54 -3.95 -4.32
CA LEU A 153 -3.04 -5.08 -3.54
C LEU A 153 -1.71 -4.83 -2.84
N ASP A 154 -0.82 -4.03 -3.43
CA ASP A 154 0.53 -3.79 -2.92
C ASP A 154 0.62 -2.50 -2.10
N LEU A 155 -0.19 -1.47 -2.42
CA LEU A 155 -0.18 -0.19 -1.68
C LEU A 155 -1.32 -0.09 -0.66
N HIS A 156 -2.55 -0.42 -1.04
CA HIS A 156 -3.71 -0.16 -0.18
C HIS A 156 -4.10 -1.32 0.72
N ALA A 157 -4.19 -2.55 0.20
CA ALA A 157 -4.57 -3.73 0.96
C ALA A 157 -3.72 -3.99 2.22
N PRO A 158 -2.38 -3.79 2.21
CA PRO A 158 -1.56 -4.01 3.40
C PRO A 158 -1.91 -3.08 4.56
N ARG A 159 -2.50 -1.90 4.26
CA ARG A 159 -2.87 -0.86 5.24
C ARG A 159 -4.21 -1.14 5.94
N LEU A 160 -4.87 -2.25 5.63
CA LEU A 160 -6.22 -2.55 6.12
C LEU A 160 -6.31 -2.53 7.66
N ARG A 161 -5.25 -2.95 8.37
CA ARG A 161 -5.23 -2.94 9.85
C ARG A 161 -5.27 -1.52 10.39
N GLU A 162 -4.46 -0.63 9.84
CA GLU A 162 -4.39 0.78 10.23
C GLU A 162 -5.69 1.50 9.87
N ILE A 163 -6.24 1.21 8.68
CA ILE A 163 -7.54 1.73 8.25
C ILE A 163 -8.63 1.29 9.24
N ALA A 164 -8.68 0.01 9.61
CA ALA A 164 -9.68 -0.49 10.57
C ALA A 164 -9.52 0.12 11.95
N ARG A 165 -8.28 0.26 12.46
CA ARG A 165 -8.00 0.97 13.71
C ARG A 165 -8.59 2.39 13.69
N LEU A 166 -8.32 3.14 12.62
CA LEU A 166 -8.85 4.50 12.44
C LEU A 166 -10.38 4.51 12.20
N ALA A 167 -10.95 3.46 11.61
CA ALA A 167 -12.38 3.33 11.39
C ALA A 167 -13.17 3.12 12.70
N HIS A 168 -12.49 2.63 13.74
CA HIS A 168 -13.03 2.44 15.09
C HIS A 168 -12.73 3.60 16.05
N ASP A 169 -11.82 4.50 15.70
CA ASP A 169 -11.57 5.74 16.44
C ASP A 169 -12.65 6.79 16.10
N PRO A 170 -13.40 7.33 17.09
CA PRO A 170 -14.44 8.33 16.85
C PRO A 170 -14.00 9.55 16.02
N ALA A 171 -12.75 9.99 16.15
CA ALA A 171 -12.25 11.18 15.43
C ALA A 171 -12.07 10.93 13.93
N THR A 172 -11.83 9.68 13.52
CA THR A 172 -11.55 9.29 12.13
C THR A 172 -12.56 8.31 11.56
N ALA A 173 -13.49 7.80 12.36
CA ALA A 173 -14.36 6.67 12.04
C ALA A 173 -15.05 6.79 10.68
N ARG A 174 -15.64 7.96 10.39
CA ARG A 174 -16.35 8.21 9.13
C ARG A 174 -15.44 8.02 7.91
N LEU A 175 -14.24 8.59 7.96
CA LEU A 175 -13.29 8.53 6.85
C LEU A 175 -12.60 7.17 6.77
N GLY A 176 -12.28 6.55 7.92
CA GLY A 176 -11.74 5.20 7.98
C GLY A 176 -12.70 4.18 7.36
N LYS A 177 -13.99 4.22 7.71
CA LYS A 177 -15.03 3.37 7.11
C LYS A 177 -15.21 3.64 5.62
N ALA A 178 -15.18 4.91 5.19
CA ALA A 178 -15.29 5.26 3.77
C ALA A 178 -14.11 4.71 2.97
N TYR A 179 -12.89 4.81 3.48
CA TYR A 179 -11.71 4.29 2.82
C TYR A 179 -11.69 2.76 2.80
N ALA A 180 -12.02 2.10 3.91
CA ALA A 180 -12.17 0.66 3.97
C ALA A 180 -13.19 0.14 2.94
N LYS A 181 -14.34 0.82 2.80
CA LYS A 181 -15.36 0.46 1.81
C LYS A 181 -14.89 0.70 0.38
N ALA A 182 -14.17 1.79 0.11
CA ALA A 182 -13.61 2.07 -1.20
C ALA A 182 -12.59 1.00 -1.61
N LEU A 183 -11.75 0.55 -0.67
CA LEU A 183 -10.77 -0.52 -0.87
C LEU A 183 -11.45 -1.86 -1.16
N GLU A 184 -12.47 -2.23 -0.38
CA GLU A 184 -13.24 -3.46 -0.62
C GLU A 184 -13.90 -3.45 -2.01
N LEU A 185 -14.48 -2.32 -2.42
CA LEU A 185 -15.05 -2.18 -3.77
C LEU A 185 -13.97 -2.24 -4.86
N ALA A 186 -12.79 -1.68 -4.62
CA ALA A 186 -11.68 -1.74 -5.56
C ALA A 186 -11.19 -3.19 -5.79
N ILE A 187 -11.10 -3.98 -4.73
CA ILE A 187 -10.68 -5.40 -4.81
C ILE A 187 -11.71 -6.24 -5.58
N VAL A 188 -12.99 -6.02 -5.32
CA VAL A 188 -14.08 -6.65 -6.08
C VAL A 188 -14.01 -6.24 -7.56
N ASP A 189 -13.80 -4.95 -7.84
CA ASP A 189 -13.76 -4.44 -9.21
C ASP A 189 -12.55 -4.98 -9.98
N VAL A 190 -11.41 -5.24 -9.34
CA VAL A 190 -10.24 -5.87 -10.00
C VAL A 190 -10.63 -7.17 -10.69
N VAL A 191 -11.37 -8.05 -10.00
CA VAL A 191 -11.74 -9.36 -10.56
C VAL A 191 -12.97 -9.27 -11.47
N HIS A 192 -13.91 -8.36 -11.17
CA HIS A 192 -15.09 -8.15 -12.00
C HIS A 192 -14.74 -7.55 -13.37
N LEU A 193 -13.90 -6.51 -13.39
CA LEU A 193 -13.46 -5.87 -14.62
C LEU A 193 -12.54 -6.78 -15.45
N ALA A 194 -11.79 -7.68 -14.81
CA ALA A 194 -11.05 -8.72 -15.53
C ALA A 194 -11.99 -9.63 -16.34
N LEU A 195 -13.11 -10.05 -15.73
CA LEU A 195 -14.15 -10.83 -16.42
C LEU A 195 -14.81 -10.02 -17.55
N GLU A 196 -15.13 -8.74 -17.33
CA GLU A 196 -15.70 -7.89 -18.38
C GLU A 196 -14.76 -7.77 -19.59
N LEU A 197 -13.45 -7.59 -19.35
CA LEU A 197 -12.46 -7.52 -20.42
C LEU A 197 -12.29 -8.85 -21.15
N ASP A 198 -12.41 -9.98 -20.45
CA ASP A 198 -12.39 -11.29 -21.09
C ASP A 198 -13.61 -11.54 -21.97
N ASN A 199 -14.80 -11.13 -21.53
CA ASN A 199 -16.00 -11.16 -22.36
C ASN A 199 -15.88 -10.21 -23.57
N ALA A 200 -15.29 -9.03 -23.38
CA ALA A 200 -15.12 -8.06 -24.47
C ALA A 200 -14.22 -8.57 -25.61
N VAL A 201 -13.27 -9.47 -25.31
CA VAL A 201 -12.48 -10.18 -26.34
C VAL A 201 -13.40 -11.01 -27.23
N VAL A 202 -14.24 -11.84 -26.60
CA VAL A 202 -15.11 -12.82 -27.28
C VAL A 202 -16.11 -12.09 -28.18
N PHE A 203 -16.70 -11.02 -27.68
CA PHE A 203 -17.73 -10.26 -28.40
C PHE A 203 -17.18 -9.10 -29.25
N ARG A 204 -15.86 -8.86 -29.24
CA ARG A 204 -15.20 -7.73 -29.94
C ARG A 204 -15.88 -6.37 -29.66
N ALA A 205 -16.36 -6.17 -28.44
CA ALA A 205 -17.22 -5.05 -28.08
C ALA A 205 -16.42 -3.84 -27.57
N LYS A 206 -16.12 -2.88 -28.46
CA LYS A 206 -15.38 -1.65 -28.10
C LYS A 206 -16.02 -0.86 -26.96
N ALA A 207 -17.36 -0.80 -26.92
CA ALA A 207 -18.09 -0.08 -25.88
C ALA A 207 -17.83 -0.65 -24.48
N ASP A 208 -17.64 -1.96 -24.36
CA ASP A 208 -17.39 -2.62 -23.08
C ASP A 208 -15.95 -2.40 -22.62
N VAL A 209 -14.97 -2.40 -23.54
CA VAL A 209 -13.59 -1.99 -23.24
C VAL A 209 -13.54 -0.57 -22.69
N GLU A 210 -14.24 0.38 -23.34
CA GLU A 210 -14.31 1.77 -22.88
C GLU A 210 -15.02 1.93 -21.53
N ARG A 211 -16.05 1.11 -21.27
CA ARG A 211 -16.75 1.07 -19.98
C ARG A 211 -15.82 0.60 -18.87
N ALA A 212 -15.10 -0.49 -19.08
CA ALA A 212 -14.12 -1.02 -18.15
C ALA A 212 -13.00 0.01 -17.88
N ARG A 213 -12.48 0.66 -18.93
CA ARG A 213 -11.47 1.72 -18.81
C ARG A 213 -11.94 2.86 -17.91
N LYS A 214 -13.17 3.36 -18.11
CA LYS A 214 -13.74 4.42 -17.27
C LYS A 214 -13.99 3.94 -15.83
N ALA A 215 -14.41 2.69 -15.64
CA ALA A 215 -14.62 2.11 -14.33
C ALA A 215 -13.32 2.03 -13.52
N ILE A 216 -12.21 1.59 -14.15
CA ILE A 216 -10.87 1.56 -13.53
C ILE A 216 -10.49 2.96 -13.03
N GLU A 217 -10.58 3.97 -13.90
CA GLU A 217 -10.17 5.35 -13.56
C GLU A 217 -11.03 5.96 -12.45
N ALA A 218 -12.36 5.76 -12.54
CA ALA A 218 -13.29 6.22 -11.52
C ALA A 218 -13.02 5.56 -10.16
N ARG A 219 -12.70 4.25 -10.16
CA ARG A 219 -12.41 3.51 -8.93
C ARG A 219 -11.09 3.93 -8.31
N ARG A 220 -10.02 4.09 -9.10
CA ARG A 220 -8.74 4.63 -8.65
C ARG A 220 -8.93 6.00 -7.99
N THR A 221 -9.58 6.93 -8.69
CA THR A 221 -9.85 8.28 -8.18
C THR A 221 -10.64 8.24 -6.86
N ALA A 222 -11.64 7.37 -6.74
CA ALA A 222 -12.41 7.23 -5.51
C ALA A 222 -11.58 6.68 -4.35
N LEU A 223 -10.70 5.71 -4.62
CA LEU A 223 -9.81 5.11 -3.64
C LEU A 223 -8.78 6.12 -3.14
N ASP A 224 -8.12 6.84 -4.05
CA ASP A 224 -7.15 7.89 -3.75
C ASP A 224 -7.77 9.02 -2.93
N ARG A 225 -8.96 9.47 -3.33
CA ARG A 225 -9.68 10.52 -2.60
C ARG A 225 -10.02 10.09 -1.18
N ALA A 226 -10.44 8.84 -0.99
CA ALA A 226 -10.75 8.32 0.35
C ALA A 226 -9.49 8.19 1.21
N ALA A 227 -8.39 7.71 0.62
CA ALA A 227 -7.09 7.61 1.27
C ALA A 227 -6.58 9.00 1.71
N ALA A 228 -6.55 9.95 0.78
CA ALA A 228 -6.08 11.32 1.02
C ALA A 228 -6.92 12.04 2.09
N ALA A 229 -8.24 11.85 2.09
CA ALA A 229 -9.12 12.45 3.09
C ALA A 229 -8.79 11.93 4.50
N LEU A 230 -8.57 10.62 4.65
CA LEU A 230 -8.19 10.03 5.95
C LEU A 230 -6.82 10.53 6.40
N VAL A 231 -5.81 10.49 5.51
CA VAL A 231 -4.46 10.99 5.80
C VAL A 231 -4.49 12.47 6.20
N ALA A 232 -5.32 13.30 5.56
CA ALA A 232 -5.43 14.71 5.92
C ALA A 232 -5.89 14.94 7.37
N VAL A 233 -6.79 14.10 7.89
CA VAL A 233 -7.21 14.18 9.30
C VAL A 233 -6.11 13.73 10.24
N VAL A 234 -5.42 12.63 9.92
CA VAL A 234 -4.25 12.16 10.70
C VAL A 234 -3.14 13.22 10.71
N ALA A 235 -2.84 13.80 9.55
CA ALA A 235 -1.85 14.87 9.42
C ALA A 235 -2.23 16.13 10.20
N LYS A 236 -3.52 16.50 10.23
CA LYS A 236 -4.00 17.62 11.05
C LYS A 236 -3.79 17.35 12.55
N ALA A 237 -4.03 16.12 13.00
CA ALA A 237 -3.77 15.73 14.39
C ALA A 237 -2.26 15.76 14.71
N ALA A 238 -1.43 15.21 13.81
CA ALA A 238 0.03 15.25 13.94
C ALA A 238 0.58 16.69 13.93
N ALA A 239 0.08 17.56 13.05
CA ALA A 239 0.45 18.97 13.03
C ALA A 239 0.13 19.67 14.35
N LYS A 240 -1.08 19.45 14.89
CA LYS A 240 -1.47 20.00 16.20
C LYS A 240 -0.54 19.51 17.32
N ALA A 241 -0.12 18.25 17.28
CA ALA A 241 0.71 17.64 18.31
C ALA A 241 2.20 18.01 18.19
N HIS A 242 2.72 18.15 16.96
CA HIS A 242 4.17 18.08 16.71
C HIS A 242 4.73 19.23 15.87
N ALA A 243 3.92 19.95 15.10
CA ALA A 243 4.44 21.07 14.30
C ALA A 243 4.87 22.23 15.21
N GLY A 244 5.86 23.00 14.76
CA GLY A 244 6.41 24.15 15.48
C GLY A 244 7.93 24.14 15.55
N THR A 245 8.46 25.03 16.38
CA THR A 245 9.91 25.21 16.56
C THR A 245 10.39 24.48 17.80
N TYR A 246 11.53 23.82 17.67
CA TYR A 246 12.26 23.14 18.74
C TYR A 246 13.66 23.74 18.83
N ASP A 247 14.11 24.07 20.03
CA ASP A 247 15.43 24.62 20.29
C ASP A 247 16.43 23.49 20.61
N ASP A 248 17.70 23.71 20.29
CA ASP A 248 18.78 22.81 20.67
C ASP A 248 18.98 22.82 22.20
N ASP A 249 18.89 21.64 22.82
CA ASP A 249 19.05 21.46 24.26
C ASP A 249 20.44 21.81 24.81
N ALA A 250 21.42 21.94 23.93
CA ALA A 250 22.82 22.15 24.25
C ALA A 250 23.26 23.60 24.27
N VAL A 251 22.62 24.45 23.46
CA VAL A 251 23.08 25.82 23.19
C VAL A 251 21.88 26.75 23.32
N SER A 252 22.00 27.76 24.18
CA SER A 252 20.98 28.81 24.35
C SER A 252 21.57 30.18 24.02
N GLY A 253 20.77 31.03 23.36
CA GLY A 253 21.15 32.40 23.01
C GLY A 253 20.92 32.78 21.54
N PRO A 254 21.19 34.04 21.15
CA PRO A 254 21.11 34.48 19.77
C PRO A 254 22.02 33.64 18.86
N GLY A 255 21.47 33.05 17.80
CA GLY A 255 22.20 32.15 16.89
C GLY A 255 22.22 30.67 17.31
N ALA A 256 21.50 30.29 18.36
CA ALA A 256 21.30 28.88 18.70
C ALA A 256 20.59 28.11 17.57
N ALA A 257 20.92 26.83 17.46
CA ALA A 257 20.33 25.94 16.48
C ALA A 257 18.85 25.67 16.81
N ARG A 258 18.02 25.63 15.78
CA ARG A 258 16.58 25.38 15.86
C ARG A 258 16.15 24.40 14.80
N LEU A 259 15.14 23.61 15.12
CA LEU A 259 14.43 22.77 14.19
C LEU A 259 12.98 23.25 14.05
N MET A 260 12.60 23.66 12.85
CA MET A 260 11.24 24.06 12.50
C MET A 260 10.55 22.90 11.78
N ILE A 261 9.42 22.44 12.31
CA ILE A 261 8.67 21.31 11.76
C ILE A 261 7.33 21.79 11.23
N ASP A 262 7.15 21.64 9.91
CA ASP A 262 5.91 21.92 9.20
C ASP A 262 5.26 20.60 8.77
N ILE A 263 3.99 20.42 9.12
CA ILE A 263 3.22 19.21 8.81
C ILE A 263 1.96 19.61 8.05
N SER A 264 1.79 19.03 6.87
CA SER A 264 0.61 19.18 6.00
C SER A 264 0.09 17.80 5.57
N PRO A 265 -1.12 17.71 4.98
CA PRO A 265 -1.69 16.44 4.52
C PRO A 265 -0.81 15.64 3.55
N THR A 266 0.03 16.33 2.75
CA THR A 266 0.81 15.71 1.68
C THR A 266 2.31 15.81 1.90
N LYS A 267 2.76 16.57 2.90
CA LYS A 267 4.19 16.83 3.12
C LYS A 267 4.50 17.17 4.56
N VAL A 268 5.62 16.64 5.04
CA VAL A 268 6.28 17.00 6.29
C VAL A 268 7.66 17.56 5.92
N ILE A 269 8.00 18.72 6.45
CA ILE A 269 9.32 19.33 6.28
C ILE A 269 9.86 19.62 7.68
N ALA A 270 11.10 19.21 7.95
CA ALA A 270 11.84 19.73 9.08
C ALA A 270 13.02 20.56 8.56
N THR A 271 13.09 21.82 8.94
CA THR A 271 14.12 22.77 8.54
C THR A 271 15.02 23.06 9.72
N PHE A 272 16.31 22.74 9.58
CA PHE A 272 17.33 23.12 10.55
C PHE A 272 17.79 24.55 10.25
N ALA A 273 17.88 25.39 11.28
CA ALA A 273 18.35 26.77 11.17
C ALA A 273 19.35 27.09 12.30
N GLN A 274 20.44 27.79 11.97
CA GLN A 274 21.42 28.27 12.93
C GLN A 274 21.99 29.62 12.47
N GLY A 275 21.77 30.67 13.25
CA GLY A 275 22.09 32.04 12.80
C GLY A 275 21.30 32.41 11.54
N GLU A 276 22.00 32.81 10.48
CA GLU A 276 21.41 33.11 9.17
C GLU A 276 21.34 31.88 8.23
N ALA A 277 21.98 30.77 8.60
CA ALA A 277 22.01 29.56 7.80
C ALA A 277 20.75 28.70 8.03
N SER A 278 20.19 28.13 6.97
CA SER A 278 19.11 27.14 7.06
C SER A 278 19.22 26.07 5.97
N ALA A 279 18.75 24.86 6.29
CA ALA A 279 18.70 23.74 5.37
C ALA A 279 17.51 22.83 5.67
N VAL A 280 16.92 22.25 4.62
CA VAL A 280 15.91 21.20 4.78
C VAL A 280 16.59 19.95 5.29
N TRP A 281 16.26 19.59 6.53
CA TRP A 281 16.85 18.47 7.22
C TRP A 281 16.05 17.18 7.01
N PHE A 282 14.73 17.27 6.86
CA PHE A 282 13.86 16.12 6.61
C PHE A 282 12.76 16.47 5.61
N GLU A 283 12.47 15.53 4.70
CA GLU A 283 11.33 15.57 3.79
C GLU A 283 10.55 14.26 3.90
N GLY A 284 9.27 14.33 4.22
CA GLY A 284 8.46 13.12 4.39
C GLY A 284 6.96 13.34 4.25
N THR A 285 6.21 12.35 4.72
CA THR A 285 4.74 12.35 4.75
C THR A 285 4.23 11.74 6.05
N VAL A 286 2.96 12.03 6.38
CA VAL A 286 2.28 11.42 7.53
C VAL A 286 1.69 10.08 7.10
N GLN A 287 1.99 9.03 7.84
CA GLN A 287 1.43 7.69 7.66
C GLN A 287 0.13 7.52 8.47
N LEU A 288 -0.67 6.49 8.16
CA LEU A 288 -1.96 6.26 8.84
C LEU A 288 -1.82 5.82 10.31
N ASP A 289 -0.67 5.25 10.66
CA ASP A 289 -0.30 4.97 12.06
C ASP A 289 0.11 6.24 12.83
N GLY A 290 0.24 7.38 12.15
CA GLY A 290 0.70 8.65 12.70
C GLY A 290 2.20 8.89 12.56
N THR A 291 2.96 7.90 12.06
CA THR A 291 4.41 8.02 11.86
C THR A 291 4.73 9.09 10.83
N LEU A 292 5.73 9.94 11.11
CA LEU A 292 6.30 10.88 10.13
C LEU A 292 7.51 10.22 9.47
N ALA A 293 7.29 9.59 8.31
CA ALA A 293 8.31 8.84 7.58
C ALA A 293 8.70 9.56 6.28
N GLY A 294 9.96 9.46 5.91
CA GLY A 294 10.50 10.19 4.77
C GLY A 294 11.98 9.91 4.56
N ARG A 295 12.72 10.95 4.27
CA ARG A 295 14.14 10.89 3.98
C ARG A 295 14.87 12.11 4.53
N THR A 296 16.17 11.93 4.76
CA THR A 296 17.10 12.98 5.15
C THR A 296 18.39 12.84 4.36
N LEU A 297 19.13 13.92 4.17
CA LEU A 297 20.48 13.86 3.64
C LEU A 297 21.42 13.39 4.75
N VAL A 298 22.39 12.54 4.44
CA VAL A 298 23.38 12.10 5.43
C VAL A 298 24.75 12.09 4.79
N ALA A 299 25.78 12.31 5.60
CA ALA A 299 27.14 12.05 5.13
C ALA A 299 27.28 10.55 4.83
N PRO A 300 27.91 10.17 3.70
CA PRO A 300 28.10 8.76 3.36
C PRO A 300 29.00 8.07 4.39
N GLU A 301 28.76 6.78 4.66
CA GLU A 301 29.52 6.01 5.67
C GLU A 301 31.01 5.86 5.32
N GLY A 302 31.33 5.92 4.03
CA GLY A 302 32.69 5.99 3.52
C GLY A 302 32.77 7.06 2.42
N GLY A 303 33.68 8.01 2.58
CA GLY A 303 33.88 9.11 1.64
C GLY A 303 34.13 10.44 2.35
N THR A 304 34.66 11.41 1.62
CA THR A 304 34.92 12.76 2.13
C THR A 304 33.92 13.71 1.49
N LEU A 305 33.26 14.54 2.31
CA LEU A 305 32.44 15.63 1.80
C LEU A 305 33.33 16.64 1.07
N THR A 306 32.84 17.16 -0.05
CA THR A 306 33.58 18.14 -0.88
C THR A 306 33.38 19.58 -0.41
N CYS A 307 32.32 19.83 0.37
CA CYS A 307 32.03 21.11 0.99
C CYS A 307 31.17 20.95 2.25
N SER A 308 30.99 22.06 2.98
CA SER A 308 30.22 22.12 4.22
C SER A 308 28.71 22.32 4.03
N ASN A 309 28.23 22.59 2.81
CA ASN A 309 26.80 22.80 2.59
C ASN A 309 26.06 21.46 2.68
N TYR A 310 24.86 21.48 3.26
CA TYR A 310 24.02 20.30 3.42
C TYR A 310 23.27 20.00 2.12
N SER A 311 23.98 19.45 1.12
CA SER A 311 23.44 19.18 -0.22
C SER A 311 24.07 17.96 -0.87
N LEU A 312 23.36 17.40 -1.86
CA LEU A 312 23.89 16.32 -2.71
C LEU A 312 25.20 16.73 -3.41
N ASP A 313 25.33 18.00 -3.81
CA ASP A 313 26.52 18.53 -4.49
C ASP A 313 27.77 18.49 -3.59
N CYS A 314 27.59 18.56 -2.27
CA CYS A 314 28.68 18.41 -1.30
C CYS A 314 29.01 16.95 -0.97
N GLY A 315 28.34 15.99 -1.61
CA GLY A 315 28.55 14.55 -1.41
C GLY A 315 27.64 13.90 -0.37
N TYR A 316 26.60 14.60 0.12
CA TYR A 316 25.58 13.96 0.95
C TYR A 316 24.72 13.00 0.11
N VAL A 317 24.11 12.01 0.76
CA VAL A 317 23.22 11.03 0.12
C VAL A 317 21.89 10.97 0.83
N TRP A 318 20.82 10.62 0.11
CA TRP A 318 19.51 10.40 0.73
C TRP A 318 19.50 9.08 1.51
N ALA A 319 19.05 9.14 2.75
CA ALA A 319 18.76 7.99 3.60
C ALA A 319 17.27 7.98 4.00
N PRO A 320 16.63 6.81 4.09
CA PRO A 320 15.32 6.68 4.74
C PRO A 320 15.38 7.24 6.16
N ALA A 321 14.32 7.92 6.59
CA ALA A 321 14.29 8.61 7.87
C ALA A 321 12.90 8.67 8.50
N GLN A 322 12.86 8.90 9.82
CA GLN A 322 11.65 9.10 10.60
C GLN A 322 11.87 10.22 11.63
N LEU A 323 10.84 11.05 11.85
CA LEU A 323 10.80 11.94 13.01
C LEU A 323 10.06 11.25 14.15
N ARG A 324 10.69 11.18 15.32
CA ARG A 324 10.10 10.62 16.54
C ARG A 324 9.93 11.71 17.57
N PHE A 325 8.81 11.67 18.28
CA PHE A 325 8.47 12.64 19.31
C PHE A 325 8.27 11.95 20.65
N GLU A 326 8.78 12.55 21.71
CA GLU A 326 8.69 12.01 23.06
C GLU A 326 8.49 13.13 24.07
N ASP A 327 7.58 12.93 25.02
CA ASP A 327 7.45 13.79 26.20
C ASP A 327 8.45 13.33 27.26
N ARG A 328 9.50 14.10 27.50
CA ARG A 328 10.50 13.83 28.54
C ARG A 328 10.25 14.69 29.77
N THR A 329 10.53 14.15 30.94
CA THR A 329 10.56 14.93 32.20
C THR A 329 11.95 14.81 32.78
N ASP A 330 12.66 15.92 32.87
CA ASP A 330 14.01 15.99 33.44
C ASP A 330 14.12 17.12 34.49
N ALA A 331 15.34 17.40 34.95
CA ALA A 331 15.60 18.46 35.93
C ALA A 331 15.17 19.87 35.46
N ARG A 332 14.92 20.07 34.16
CA ARG A 332 14.47 21.31 33.54
C ARG A 332 12.94 21.33 33.31
N GLY A 333 12.22 20.29 33.73
CA GLY A 333 10.77 20.17 33.65
C GLY A 333 10.28 19.22 32.54
N LYS A 334 9.00 19.33 32.20
CA LYS A 334 8.40 18.56 31.11
C LYS A 334 8.76 19.23 29.78
N ARG A 335 9.33 18.46 28.84
CA ARG A 335 9.77 18.91 27.52
C ARG A 335 9.21 18.00 26.44
N HIS A 336 8.79 18.60 25.33
CA HIS A 336 8.42 17.83 24.14
C HIS A 336 9.64 17.76 23.22
N THR A 337 10.20 16.57 23.06
CA THR A 337 11.44 16.34 22.30
C THR A 337 11.16 15.75 20.94
N VAL A 338 12.01 16.09 19.96
CA VAL A 338 12.01 15.49 18.63
C VAL A 338 13.39 14.94 18.30
N GLU A 339 13.39 13.74 17.72
CA GLU A 339 14.58 13.03 17.23
C GLU A 339 14.42 12.67 15.75
N LEU A 340 15.44 12.95 14.96
CA LEU A 340 15.55 12.46 13.59
C LEU A 340 16.29 11.12 13.59
N TRP A 341 15.58 10.06 13.23
CA TRP A 341 16.13 8.72 13.02
C TRP A 341 16.34 8.47 11.54
N PHE A 342 17.45 7.85 11.16
CA PHE A 342 17.75 7.54 9.75
C PHE A 342 18.54 6.25 9.59
N GLU A 343 18.43 5.65 8.42
CA GLU A 343 18.99 4.34 8.10
C GLU A 343 20.22 4.45 7.18
N GLN A 344 21.36 3.93 7.64
CA GLN A 344 22.54 3.65 6.82
C GLN A 344 22.83 2.14 6.88
N SER A 345 24.02 1.69 7.28
CA SER A 345 24.28 0.28 7.63
C SER A 345 23.50 -0.18 8.87
N LYS A 346 23.08 0.77 9.70
CA LYS A 346 22.22 0.59 10.87
C LYS A 346 21.36 1.83 11.08
N TRP A 347 20.35 1.70 11.93
CA TRP A 347 19.58 2.85 12.39
C TRP A 347 20.41 3.71 13.33
N LEU A 348 20.49 5.00 13.00
CA LEU A 348 21.13 6.04 13.77
C LEU A 348 20.10 7.12 14.11
N HIS A 349 20.40 7.93 15.11
CA HIS A 349 19.59 9.11 15.40
C HIS A 349 20.50 10.33 15.60
N ALA A 350 20.01 11.47 15.16
CA ALA A 350 20.63 12.75 15.43
C ALA A 350 20.37 13.19 16.88
N ARG A 351 21.03 14.27 17.28
CA ARG A 351 20.80 14.91 18.58
C ARG A 351 19.35 15.41 18.68
N PRO A 352 18.68 15.24 19.84
CA PRO A 352 17.32 15.73 20.02
C PRO A 352 17.25 17.26 20.11
N PHE A 353 16.09 17.80 19.72
CA PHE A 353 15.67 19.18 19.97
C PHE A 353 14.46 19.17 20.91
N SER A 354 14.24 20.23 21.68
CA SER A 354 13.10 20.30 22.61
C SER A 354 12.34 21.63 22.56
N ARG A 355 11.10 21.61 23.05
CA ARG A 355 10.26 22.80 23.25
C ARG A 355 9.47 22.72 24.55
#